data_AF-A0A496YQW6-F1
#
_entry.id   AF-A0A496YQW6-F1
#
_cell.length_a   1.000
_cell.length_b   1.000
_cell.length_c   1.000
_cell.angle_alpha   90.00
_cell.angle_beta   90.00
_cell.angle_gamma   90.00
#
_symmetry.space_group_name_H-M   'P 1'
#
loop_
_entity.id
_entity.type
_entity.pdbx_description
1 polymer ?
#
loop_
_entity_poly.entity_id
_entity_poly.type
_entity_poly.pdbx_seq_one_letter_code
_entity_poly.pdbx_strand_id
1 'polypeptide(L)'
;MSEDIGDSELKAELERKHFARTALVAASLGVEEEELRELQLEAIWQMSAEFRNAPGTKSLSEKYGFSKKEVDEFLRARAEQKRKAGEHKVLEPCYDQGTGRYLDFDEWEQRLIRNWDKLSLSRH
;
A
#
# COMPACT_ATOMS: atom_id res chain seq x y z
N MET A 1 13.11 29.80 -2.39
CA MET A 1 12.60 29.52 -1.02
C MET A 1 11.55 28.40 -1.01
N SER A 2 11.31 27.70 -2.13
CA SER A 2 10.30 26.63 -2.24
C SER A 2 10.89 25.21 -2.09
N GLU A 3 12.15 24.99 -2.47
CA GLU A 3 12.83 23.68 -2.34
C GLU A 3 12.96 23.24 -0.87
N ASP A 4 13.32 24.15 0.03
CA ASP A 4 13.56 23.85 1.47
C ASP A 4 12.28 23.44 2.23
N ILE A 5 11.11 23.96 1.82
CA ILE A 5 9.82 23.61 2.43
C ILE A 5 9.31 22.26 1.90
N GLY A 6 9.52 21.98 0.61
CA GLY A 6 9.13 20.72 -0.02
C GLY A 6 9.86 19.52 0.58
N ASP A 7 11.18 19.62 0.71
CA ASP A 7 11.99 18.56 1.31
C ASP A 7 11.67 18.35 2.80
N SER A 8 11.34 19.43 3.52
CA SER A 8 10.90 19.36 4.91
C SER A 8 9.54 18.66 5.07
N GLU A 9 8.56 18.97 4.20
CA GLU A 9 7.24 18.31 4.20
C GLU A 9 7.37 16.83 3.83
N LEU A 10 8.16 16.50 2.80
CA LEU A 10 8.41 15.12 2.39
C LEU A 10 9.01 14.28 3.52
N LYS A 11 10.03 14.83 4.20
CA LYS A 11 10.67 14.17 5.35
C LYS A 11 9.70 13.99 6.53
N ALA A 12 8.89 15.00 6.82
CA ALA A 12 7.89 14.91 7.89
C ALA A 12 6.82 13.85 7.61
N GLU A 13 6.35 13.73 6.37
CA GLU A 13 5.35 12.72 6.00
C GLU A 13 5.94 11.30 5.96
N LEU A 14 7.22 11.15 5.58
CA LEU A 14 7.98 9.90 5.71
C LEU A 14 8.09 9.46 7.18
N GLU A 15 8.46 10.38 8.07
CA GLU A 15 8.56 10.10 9.52
C GLU A 15 7.20 9.69 10.11
N ARG A 16 6.10 10.28 9.60
CA ARG A 16 4.72 9.92 9.98
C ARG A 16 4.21 8.64 9.31
N LYS A 17 4.99 8.04 8.41
CA LYS A 17 4.60 6.87 7.61
C LYS A 17 3.31 7.10 6.81
N HIS A 18 3.08 8.33 6.36
CA HIS A 18 1.91 8.67 5.54
C HIS A 18 2.23 8.46 4.05
N PHE A 19 2.58 7.24 3.66
CA PHE A 19 3.18 6.99 2.34
C PHE A 19 2.32 7.44 1.15
N ALA A 20 0.98 7.42 1.27
CA ALA A 20 0.09 7.97 0.24
C ALA A 20 0.22 9.50 0.09
N ARG A 21 0.44 10.21 1.19
CA ARG A 21 0.72 11.66 1.19
C ARG A 21 2.16 11.92 0.75
N THR A 22 3.11 11.13 1.20
CA THR A 22 4.51 11.19 0.77
C THR A 22 4.65 11.04 -0.74
N ALA A 23 4.00 10.04 -1.36
CA ALA A 23 4.03 9.86 -2.81
C ALA A 23 3.43 11.06 -3.57
N LEU A 24 2.37 11.69 -3.02
CA LEU A 24 1.79 12.90 -3.60
C LEU A 24 2.76 14.09 -3.54
N VAL A 25 3.42 14.28 -2.40
CA VAL A 25 4.42 15.35 -2.21
C VAL A 25 5.64 15.10 -3.10
N ALA A 26 6.17 13.87 -3.14
CA ALA A 26 7.30 13.49 -4.00
C ALA A 26 7.02 13.75 -5.49
N ALA A 27 5.83 13.36 -5.97
CA ALA A 27 5.42 13.64 -7.34
C ALA A 27 5.37 15.16 -7.65
N SER A 28 4.97 15.98 -6.67
CA SER A 28 4.94 17.45 -6.82
C SER A 28 6.33 18.10 -6.82
N LEU A 29 7.32 17.43 -6.23
CA LEU A 29 8.71 17.89 -6.16
C LEU A 29 9.57 17.41 -7.34
N GLY A 30 9.01 16.59 -8.24
CA GLY A 30 9.76 16.06 -9.37
C GLY A 30 10.84 15.05 -8.97
N VAL A 31 10.62 14.33 -7.87
CA VAL A 31 11.47 13.21 -7.45
C VAL A 31 11.56 12.18 -8.58
N GLU A 32 12.72 11.52 -8.70
CA GLU A 32 12.99 10.51 -9.70
C GLU A 32 11.90 9.42 -9.74
N GLU A 33 11.58 8.95 -10.96
CA GLU A 33 10.44 8.04 -11.19
C GLU A 33 10.57 6.73 -10.41
N GLU A 34 11.79 6.20 -10.27
CA GLU A 34 12.07 4.98 -9.51
C GLU A 34 11.77 5.16 -8.01
N GLU A 35 12.21 6.27 -7.42
CA GLU A 35 11.96 6.56 -6.01
C GLU A 35 10.47 6.84 -5.74
N LEU A 36 9.80 7.55 -6.65
CA LEU A 36 8.36 7.74 -6.59
C LEU A 36 7.61 6.40 -6.65
N ARG A 37 8.07 5.47 -7.50
CA ARG A 37 7.47 4.14 -7.65
C ARG A 37 7.60 3.32 -6.37
N GLU A 38 8.75 3.36 -5.70
CA GLU A 38 8.94 2.71 -4.40
C GLU A 38 8.01 3.29 -3.33
N LEU A 39 7.88 4.63 -3.25
CA LEU A 39 6.94 5.27 -2.30
C LEU A 39 5.49 4.87 -2.54
N GLN A 40 5.09 4.72 -3.81
CA GLN A 40 3.76 4.24 -4.17
C GLN A 40 3.54 2.79 -3.74
N LEU A 41 4.54 1.93 -3.91
CA LEU A 41 4.50 0.54 -3.46
C LEU A 41 4.42 0.43 -1.93
N GLU A 42 5.14 1.27 -1.18
CA GLU A 42 5.00 1.33 0.29
C GLU A 42 3.60 1.76 0.72
N ALA A 43 3.00 2.72 0.01
CA ALA A 43 1.63 3.15 0.29
C ALA A 43 0.61 2.03 0.02
N ILE A 44 0.80 1.25 -1.06
CA ILE A 44 0.01 0.06 -1.36
C ILE A 44 0.20 -1.00 -0.28
N TRP A 45 1.44 -1.23 0.16
CA TRP A 45 1.74 -2.18 1.24
C TRP A 45 1.04 -1.80 2.54
N GLN A 46 1.14 -0.54 2.97
CA GLN A 46 0.49 -0.05 4.18
C GLN A 46 -1.04 -0.22 4.11
N MET A 47 -1.65 0.19 2.99
CA MET A 47 -3.10 0.05 2.79
C MET A 47 -3.55 -1.41 2.86
N SER A 48 -2.71 -2.33 2.37
CA SER A 48 -3.02 -3.75 2.27
C SER A 48 -2.75 -4.51 3.56
N ALA A 49 -1.55 -4.39 4.11
CA ALA A 49 -1.05 -5.22 5.20
C ALA A 49 -1.33 -4.61 6.58
N GLU A 50 -1.15 -3.29 6.72
CA GLU A 50 -1.39 -2.61 8.00
C GLU A 50 -2.88 -2.29 8.20
N PHE A 51 -3.57 -1.82 7.15
CA PHE A 51 -4.96 -1.39 7.26
C PHE A 51 -5.99 -2.42 6.78
N ARG A 52 -5.56 -3.49 6.09
CA ARG A 52 -6.47 -4.52 5.56
C ARG A 52 -7.62 -3.95 4.72
N ASN A 53 -7.36 -2.85 4.00
CA ASN A 53 -8.38 -2.08 3.29
C ASN A 53 -8.39 -2.42 1.80
N ALA A 54 -9.19 -3.42 1.41
CA ALA A 54 -9.22 -3.90 0.03
C ALA A 54 -9.69 -2.83 -0.99
N PRO A 55 -10.79 -2.07 -0.75
CA PRO A 55 -11.18 -0.98 -1.65
C PRO A 55 -10.10 0.10 -1.77
N GLY A 56 -9.47 0.46 -0.65
CA GLY A 56 -8.39 1.44 -0.60
C GLY A 56 -7.17 0.97 -1.39
N THR A 57 -6.75 -0.29 -1.21
CA THR A 57 -5.64 -0.88 -1.96
C THR A 57 -5.89 -0.79 -3.47
N LYS A 58 -7.06 -1.26 -3.93
CA LYS A 58 -7.41 -1.19 -5.35
C LYS A 58 -7.38 0.25 -5.88
N SER A 59 -8.09 1.16 -5.21
CA SER A 59 -8.18 2.55 -5.64
C SER A 59 -6.80 3.22 -5.73
N LEU A 60 -5.91 2.90 -4.78
CA LEU A 60 -4.58 3.47 -4.73
C LEU A 60 -3.69 2.89 -5.84
N SER A 61 -3.73 1.57 -6.05
CA SER A 61 -3.01 0.90 -7.13
C SER A 61 -3.42 1.41 -8.51
N GLU A 62 -4.73 1.55 -8.77
CA GLU A 62 -5.25 2.09 -10.04
C GLU A 62 -4.81 3.54 -10.25
N LYS A 63 -4.83 4.37 -9.19
CA LYS A 63 -4.37 5.77 -9.24
C LYS A 63 -2.89 5.87 -9.61
N TYR A 64 -2.07 4.92 -9.16
CA TYR A 64 -0.64 4.88 -9.46
C TYR A 64 -0.30 4.12 -10.75
N GLY A 65 -1.30 3.56 -11.44
CA GLY A 65 -1.11 2.86 -12.72
C GLY A 65 -0.62 1.42 -12.59
N PHE A 66 -0.71 0.80 -11.41
CA PHE A 66 -0.39 -0.62 -11.25
C PHE A 66 -1.55 -1.50 -11.68
N SER A 67 -1.25 -2.53 -12.46
CA SER A 67 -2.19 -3.59 -12.80
C SER A 67 -2.45 -4.51 -11.59
N LYS A 68 -3.60 -5.19 -11.60
CA LYS A 68 -3.93 -6.26 -10.65
C LYS A 68 -2.81 -7.29 -10.48
N LYS A 69 -2.16 -7.66 -11.59
CA LYS A 69 -1.07 -8.64 -11.60
C LYS A 69 0.18 -8.11 -10.89
N GLU A 70 0.58 -6.86 -11.17
CA GLU A 70 1.72 -6.23 -10.50
C GLU A 70 1.48 -6.12 -8.99
N VAL A 71 0.26 -5.78 -8.58
CA VAL A 71 -0.11 -5.71 -7.15
C VAL A 71 -0.03 -7.09 -6.49
N ASP A 72 -0.57 -8.12 -7.12
CA ASP A 72 -0.51 -9.50 -6.62
C ASP A 72 0.95 -9.97 -6.42
N GLU A 73 1.78 -9.81 -7.46
CA GLU A 73 3.19 -10.18 -7.44
C GLU A 73 3.96 -9.40 -6.36
N PHE A 74 3.73 -8.09 -6.25
CA PHE A 74 4.35 -7.24 -5.25
C PHE A 74 3.98 -7.68 -3.82
N LEU A 75 2.68 -7.83 -3.51
CA LEU A 75 2.22 -8.17 -2.16
C LEU A 75 2.77 -9.52 -1.71
N ARG A 76 2.78 -10.52 -2.60
CA ARG A 76 3.36 -11.84 -2.31
C ARG A 76 4.86 -11.75 -2.02
N ALA A 77 5.61 -11.07 -2.90
CA ALA A 77 7.05 -10.92 -2.75
C ALA A 77 7.41 -10.16 -1.46
N ARG A 78 6.68 -9.08 -1.16
CA ARG A 78 6.89 -8.25 0.03
C ARG A 78 6.55 -9.01 1.31
N ALA A 79 5.45 -9.76 1.34
CA ALA A 79 5.11 -10.61 2.47
C ALA A 79 6.20 -11.66 2.75
N GLU A 80 6.73 -12.28 1.69
CA GLU A 80 7.82 -13.24 1.83
C GLU A 80 9.12 -12.61 2.35
N GLN A 81 9.46 -11.40 1.89
CA GLN A 81 10.58 -10.64 2.44
C GLN A 81 10.40 -10.35 3.93
N LYS A 82 9.20 -9.94 4.36
CA LYS A 82 8.88 -9.68 5.77
C LYS A 82 8.97 -10.93 6.63
N ARG A 83 8.52 -12.09 6.13
CA ARG A 83 8.71 -13.38 6.82
C ARG A 83 10.18 -13.70 7.01
N LYS A 84 11.00 -13.58 5.95
CA LYS A 84 12.45 -13.84 6.01
C LYS A 84 13.18 -12.89 6.95
N ALA A 85 12.71 -11.64 7.06
CA ALA A 85 13.25 -10.65 7.98
C ALA A 85 12.78 -10.85 9.44
N GLY A 86 11.88 -11.80 9.72
CA GLY A 86 11.30 -12.00 11.05
C GLY A 86 10.25 -10.96 11.45
N GLU A 87 9.79 -10.13 10.51
CA GLU A 87 8.80 -9.09 10.73
C GLU A 87 7.37 -9.64 10.65
N HIS A 88 7.02 -10.54 11.58
CA HIS A 88 5.75 -11.27 11.52
C HIS A 88 4.52 -10.45 11.89
N LYS A 89 4.68 -9.40 12.70
CA LYS A 89 3.56 -8.63 13.28
C LYS A 89 2.57 -8.10 12.23
N VAL A 90 3.06 -7.59 11.11
CA VAL A 90 2.22 -7.04 10.04
C VAL A 90 1.50 -8.12 9.23
N LEU A 91 1.94 -9.37 9.34
CA LEU A 91 1.38 -10.53 8.65
C LEU A 91 0.43 -11.34 9.53
N GLU A 92 0.32 -11.00 10.81
CA GLU A 92 -0.54 -11.71 11.75
C GLU A 92 -2.00 -11.71 11.29
N PRO A 93 -2.77 -12.75 11.67
CA PRO A 93 -4.18 -12.81 11.35
C PRO A 93 -4.94 -11.57 11.84
N CYS A 94 -5.72 -10.97 10.95
CA CYS A 94 -6.54 -9.80 11.25
C CYS A 94 -8.03 -10.14 11.03
N TYR A 95 -8.89 -9.61 11.88
CA TYR A 95 -10.33 -9.83 11.76
C TYR A 95 -10.87 -9.18 10.48
N ASP A 96 -11.48 -9.98 9.62
CA ASP A 96 -12.11 -9.52 8.41
C ASP A 96 -13.64 -9.54 8.56
N GLN A 97 -14.25 -8.36 8.55
CA GLN A 97 -15.70 -8.20 8.71
C GLN A 97 -16.50 -8.88 7.60
N GLY A 98 -15.98 -8.93 6.37
CA GLY A 98 -16.67 -9.51 5.23
C GLY A 98 -16.71 -11.05 5.24
N THR A 99 -15.84 -11.71 5.99
CA THR A 99 -15.84 -13.17 6.19
C THR A 99 -16.30 -13.58 7.59
N GLY A 100 -16.29 -12.66 8.55
CA GLY A 100 -16.61 -12.92 9.95
C GLY A 100 -15.53 -13.71 10.70
N ARG A 101 -14.32 -13.84 10.14
CA ARG A 101 -13.20 -14.57 10.75
C ARG A 101 -11.89 -13.81 10.64
N TYR A 102 -10.89 -14.26 11.40
CA TYR A 102 -9.51 -13.81 11.24
C TYR A 102 -8.92 -14.45 9.99
N LEU A 103 -8.30 -13.63 9.14
CA LEU A 103 -7.55 -14.05 7.96
C LEU A 103 -6.09 -13.72 8.17
N ASP A 104 -5.20 -14.66 7.87
CA ASP A 104 -3.79 -14.32 7.70
C ASP A 104 -3.57 -13.44 6.46
N PHE A 105 -2.33 -12.99 6.25
CA PHE A 105 -2.04 -12.12 5.12
C PHE A 105 -2.30 -12.76 3.76
N ASP A 106 -1.96 -14.03 3.57
CA ASP A 106 -2.10 -14.70 2.29
C ASP A 106 -3.57 -14.98 1.97
N GLU A 107 -4.37 -15.37 2.96
CA GLU A 107 -5.81 -15.54 2.81
C GLU A 107 -6.51 -14.22 2.44
N TRP A 108 -6.10 -13.13 3.08
CA TRP A 108 -6.63 -11.80 2.78
C TRP A 108 -6.22 -11.32 1.38
N GLU A 109 -4.95 -11.50 0.99
CA GLU A 109 -4.43 -11.17 -0.35
C GLU A 109 -5.18 -11.94 -1.45
N GLN A 110 -5.29 -13.26 -1.32
CA GLN A 110 -6.02 -14.07 -2.29
C GLN A 110 -7.47 -13.62 -2.44
N ARG A 111 -8.10 -13.20 -1.33
CA ARG A 111 -9.46 -12.66 -1.36
C ARG A 111 -9.52 -11.29 -2.06
N LEU A 112 -8.57 -10.40 -1.80
CA LEU A 112 -8.42 -9.13 -2.50
C LEU A 112 -8.34 -9.37 -4.01
N ILE A 113 -7.41 -10.21 -4.47
CA ILE A 113 -7.19 -10.48 -5.89
C ILE A 113 -8.40 -11.18 -6.54
N ARG A 114 -9.01 -12.15 -5.85
CA ARG A 114 -10.23 -12.82 -6.34
C ARG A 114 -11.40 -11.86 -6.53
N ASN A 115 -11.53 -10.87 -5.66
CA ASN A 115 -12.63 -9.91 -5.68
C ASN A 115 -12.28 -8.59 -6.36
N TRP A 116 -11.07 -8.43 -6.90
CA TRP A 116 -10.54 -7.16 -7.41
C TRP A 116 -11.54 -6.40 -8.29
N ASP A 117 -12.13 -7.07 -9.28
CA ASP A 117 -13.03 -6.44 -10.25
C ASP A 117 -14.42 -6.10 -9.66
N LYS A 118 -14.76 -6.72 -8.53
CA LYS A 118 -16.01 -6.51 -7.80
C LYS A 118 -15.89 -5.47 -6.68
N LEU A 119 -14.68 -5.07 -6.32
CA LEU A 119 -14.46 -3.99 -5.36
C LEU A 119 -14.97 -2.69 -5.98
N SER A 120 -16.11 -2.22 -5.47
CA SER A 120 -16.62 -0.90 -5.78
C SER A 120 -15.72 0.14 -5.13
N LEU A 121 -15.34 1.16 -5.90
CA LEU A 121 -14.78 2.38 -5.34
C LEU A 121 -15.88 3.00 -4.46
N SER A 122 -15.75 2.94 -3.13
CA SER A 122 -16.62 3.72 -2.25
C SER A 122 -16.40 5.18 -2.61
N ARG A 123 -17.37 5.77 -3.32
CA ARG A 123 -17.49 7.22 -3.46
C ARG A 123 -17.85 7.76 -2.08
N HIS A 124 -16.84 8.28 -1.37
CA HIS A 124 -17.07 9.24 -0.31
C HIS A 124 -17.10 10.63 -0.92
#